data_AF-A0A7K5F183-F1
#
_entry.id   AF-A0A7K5F183-F1
#
_cell.length_a   1.000
_cell.length_b   1.000
_cell.length_c   1.000
_cell.angle_alpha   90.00
_cell.angle_beta   90.00
_cell.angle_gamma   90.00
#
_symmetry.space_group_name_H-M   'P 1'
#
loop_
_entity.id
_entity.type
_entity.pdbx_description
1 polymer ?
#
loop_
_entity_poly.entity_id
_entity_poly.type
_entity_poly.pdbx_seq_one_letter_code
_entity_poly.pdbx_strand_id
1 'polypeptide(L)'
;MLAARTGTVGNKNAEETLKLRKQSVLSLGSRERAVKSNSESGKESRARAGQLQQRARRLALLRELEMNWYLRVCELSHEYTIAYTTGMPHRNLGKSGLRVSCLGLGTWVTFGGQISDEVAEQLMTIAYESGVNLFDTAEVYAAGKAEVILGNILKKKGWRRSSLVITTKLYWGGK
;
A
#
# COMPACT_ATOMS: atom_id res chain seq x y z
N MET A 1 28.63 -4.14 4.16
CA MET A 1 28.80 -2.79 3.54
C MET A 1 27.45 -2.34 3.00
N LEU A 2 26.80 -1.40 3.68
CA LEU A 2 25.46 -0.92 3.36
C LEU A 2 25.60 0.36 2.50
N ALA A 3 25.42 0.25 1.18
CA ALA A 3 25.41 1.42 0.31
C ALA A 3 23.96 1.89 0.12
N ALA A 4 23.53 2.86 0.94
CA ALA A 4 22.32 3.63 0.67
C ALA A 4 22.62 4.65 -0.42
N ARG A 5 22.09 4.43 -1.64
CA ARG A 5 22.13 5.43 -2.70
C ARG A 5 20.94 6.37 -2.52
N THR A 6 21.20 7.58 -2.06
CA THR A 6 20.26 8.70 -2.02
C THR A 6 20.14 9.30 -3.42
N GLY A 7 19.06 8.97 -4.13
CA GLY A 7 18.64 9.70 -5.33
C GLY A 7 17.88 10.97 -4.93
N THR A 8 18.42 12.13 -5.25
CA THR A 8 17.76 13.44 -5.10
C THR A 8 16.65 13.58 -6.13
N VAL A 9 15.39 13.49 -5.70
CA VAL A 9 14.22 13.86 -6.53
C VAL A 9 13.47 15.01 -5.87
N GLY A 10 13.50 16.15 -6.58
CA GLY A 10 12.62 17.32 -6.52
C GLY A 10 11.78 17.60 -5.26
N ASN A 11 12.23 18.56 -4.46
CA ASN A 11 11.59 19.12 -3.26
C ASN A 11 10.25 19.87 -3.50
N LYS A 12 9.65 19.80 -4.70
CA LYS A 12 8.40 20.52 -5.03
C LYS A 12 7.13 19.69 -4.82
N ASN A 13 7.22 18.36 -4.90
CA ASN A 13 6.05 17.47 -4.73
C ASN A 13 5.72 17.15 -3.27
N ALA A 14 6.67 17.32 -2.35
CA ALA A 14 6.49 17.00 -0.93
C ALA A 14 5.52 17.96 -0.21
N GLU A 15 5.57 19.26 -0.52
CA GLU A 15 4.65 20.23 0.09
C GLU A 15 3.21 20.09 -0.44
N GLU A 16 3.06 19.75 -1.72
CA GLU A 16 1.76 19.57 -2.36
C GLU A 16 1.05 18.31 -1.84
N THR A 17 1.80 17.21 -1.68
CA THR A 17 1.32 15.97 -1.06
C THR A 17 0.97 16.15 0.41
N LEU A 18 1.72 16.97 1.16
CA LEU A 18 1.39 17.31 2.56
C LEU A 18 0.09 18.12 2.68
N LYS A 19 -0.16 19.06 1.76
CA LYS A 19 -1.41 19.84 1.69
C LYS A 19 -2.61 18.96 1.32
N LEU A 20 -2.47 18.06 0.35
CA LEU A 20 -3.49 17.09 -0.04
C LEU A 20 -3.80 16.09 1.09
N ARG A 21 -2.80 15.71 1.89
CA ARG A 21 -2.98 14.84 3.07
C ARG A 21 -3.76 15.54 4.19
N LYS A 22 -3.52 16.83 4.44
CA LYS A 22 -4.34 17.61 5.40
C LYS A 22 -5.81 17.71 4.95
N GLN A 23 -6.06 17.82 3.65
CA GLN A 23 -7.43 17.86 3.11
C GLN A 23 -8.14 16.49 3.10
N SER A 24 -7.44 15.40 2.76
CA SER A 24 -8.04 14.05 2.69
C SER A 24 -8.37 13.43 4.05
N VAL A 25 -7.58 13.71 5.09
CA VAL A 25 -7.87 13.28 6.47
C VAL A 25 -9.13 13.99 7.01
N LEU A 26 -9.46 15.17 6.47
CA LEU A 26 -10.65 15.94 6.84
C LEU A 26 -11.91 15.60 6.00
N SER A 27 -11.77 14.98 4.82
CA SER A 27 -12.88 14.87 3.84
C SER A 27 -13.54 13.49 3.70
N LEU A 28 -13.13 12.47 4.47
CA LEU A 28 -13.83 11.16 4.51
C LEU A 28 -15.14 11.25 5.31
N GLY A 29 -16.12 11.94 4.73
CA GLY A 29 -17.48 12.08 5.20
C GLY A 29 -18.45 12.15 4.03
N SER A 30 -18.59 11.06 3.28
CA SER A 30 -19.61 10.93 2.25
C SER A 30 -21.00 11.05 2.89
N ARG A 31 -21.75 12.09 2.52
CA ARG A 31 -23.15 12.30 2.89
C ARG A 31 -24.04 11.33 2.12
N GLU A 32 -24.37 10.19 2.71
CA GLU A 32 -25.55 9.42 2.31
C GLU A 32 -26.78 9.97 3.05
N ARG A 33 -27.84 10.31 2.28
CA ARG A 33 -29.14 10.73 2.82
C ARG A 33 -29.82 9.52 3.47
N ALA A 34 -29.72 9.43 4.79
CA ALA A 34 -30.41 8.41 5.58
C ALA A 34 -31.90 8.74 5.73
N VAL A 35 -32.76 7.82 5.31
CA VAL A 35 -34.18 7.77 5.68
C VAL A 35 -34.28 7.62 7.21
N LYS A 36 -35.03 8.52 7.86
CA LYS A 36 -35.18 8.56 9.32
C LYS A 36 -36.16 7.46 9.77
N SER A 37 -35.64 6.34 10.28
CA SER A 37 -36.37 5.49 11.23
C SER A 37 -35.82 5.75 12.64
N ASN A 38 -36.68 6.19 13.54
CA ASN A 38 -36.33 6.65 14.88
C ASN A 38 -36.40 5.47 15.85
N SER A 39 -35.28 4.77 16.08
CA SER A 39 -35.16 3.75 17.12
C SER A 39 -33.97 4.06 18.03
N GLU A 40 -34.19 4.02 19.35
CA GLU A 40 -33.16 4.31 20.38
C GLU A 40 -31.96 3.37 20.29
N SER A 41 -32.17 2.13 19.85
CA SER A 41 -31.10 1.15 19.57
C SER A 41 -30.10 1.64 18.50
N GLY A 42 -30.56 2.43 17.52
CA GLY A 42 -29.70 3.03 16.49
C GLY A 42 -28.79 4.14 17.02
N LYS A 43 -29.21 4.87 18.08
CA LYS A 43 -28.43 5.96 18.69
C LYS A 43 -27.28 5.42 19.54
N GLU A 44 -27.53 4.38 20.33
CA GLU A 44 -26.46 3.69 21.08
C GLU A 44 -25.44 3.02 20.16
N SER A 45 -25.91 2.38 19.09
CA SER A 45 -25.05 1.76 18.08
C SER A 45 -24.11 2.78 17.42
N ARG A 46 -24.62 3.96 17.07
CA ARG A 46 -23.82 5.08 16.54
C ARG A 46 -22.83 5.63 17.56
N ALA A 47 -23.23 5.76 18.82
CA ALA A 47 -22.36 6.24 19.89
C ALA A 47 -21.19 5.27 20.12
N ARG A 48 -21.46 3.96 20.16
CA ARG A 48 -20.42 2.90 20.27
C ARG A 48 -19.49 2.91 19.06
N ALA A 49 -20.02 3.06 17.84
CA ALA A 49 -19.21 3.17 16.62
C ALA A 49 -18.29 4.40 16.64
N GLY A 50 -18.78 5.55 17.13
CA GLY A 50 -17.99 6.77 17.33
C GLY A 50 -16.86 6.57 18.35
N GLN A 51 -17.14 5.92 19.48
CA GLN A 51 -16.12 5.58 20.48
C GLN A 51 -15.05 4.62 19.94
N LEU A 52 -15.44 3.62 19.14
CA LEU A 52 -14.51 2.70 18.47
C LEU A 52 -13.59 3.43 17.49
N GLN A 53 -14.12 4.34 16.67
CA GLN A 53 -13.31 5.16 15.77
C GLN A 53 -12.33 6.06 16.53
N GLN A 54 -12.76 6.68 17.63
CA GLN A 54 -11.87 7.49 18.47
C GLN A 54 -10.75 6.65 19.10
N ARG A 55 -11.05 5.45 19.59
CA ARG A 55 -10.05 4.50 20.12
C ARG A 55 -9.05 4.06 19.05
N ALA A 56 -9.52 3.74 17.85
CA ALA A 56 -8.66 3.36 16.72
C ALA A 56 -7.71 4.51 16.34
N ARG A 57 -8.20 5.75 16.29
CA ARG A 57 -7.36 6.95 16.05
C ARG A 57 -6.30 7.13 17.12
N ARG A 58 -6.66 6.97 18.40
CA ARG A 58 -5.71 7.08 19.52
C ARG A 58 -4.62 6.02 19.47
N LEU A 59 -4.98 4.78 19.16
CA LEU A 59 -4.02 3.68 18.99
C LEU A 59 -3.09 3.92 17.78
N ALA A 60 -3.60 4.46 16.68
CA ALA A 60 -2.77 4.82 15.52
C ALA A 60 -1.73 5.90 15.89
N LEU A 61 -2.14 6.94 16.63
CA LEU A 61 -1.23 7.99 17.11
C LEU A 61 -0.17 7.43 18.08
N LEU A 62 -0.56 6.56 19.00
CA LEU A 62 0.39 5.93 19.92
C LEU A 62 1.45 5.13 19.17
N ARG A 63 1.04 4.33 18.18
CA ARG A 63 1.98 3.59 17.33
C ARG A 63 2.90 4.51 16.54
N GLU A 64 2.38 5.64 16.04
CA GLU A 64 3.19 6.64 15.34
C GLU A 64 4.25 7.26 16.26
N LEU A 65 3.88 7.59 17.50
CA LEU A 65 4.81 8.11 18.50
C LEU A 65 5.87 7.06 18.89
N GLU A 66 5.47 5.82 19.12
CA GLU A 66 6.40 4.70 19.41
C GLU A 66 7.37 4.47 18.26
N MET A 67 6.87 4.45 17.01
CA MET A 67 7.74 4.30 15.84
C MET A 67 8.73 5.45 15.72
N ASN A 68 8.25 6.69 15.86
CA ASN A 68 9.10 7.88 15.80
C ASN A 68 10.16 7.90 16.91
N TRP A 69 9.81 7.42 18.11
CA TRP A 69 10.77 7.26 19.19
C TRP A 69 11.84 6.21 18.86
N TYR A 70 11.43 5.02 18.41
CA TYR A 70 12.36 3.93 18.06
C TYR A 70 13.29 4.32 16.91
N LEU A 71 12.75 4.96 15.85
CA LEU A 71 13.56 5.44 14.74
C LEU A 71 14.64 6.43 15.22
N ARG A 72 14.29 7.37 16.09
CA ARG A 72 15.26 8.32 16.67
C ARG A 72 16.35 7.62 17.47
N VAL A 73 16.01 6.60 18.27
CA VAL A 73 17.00 5.79 19.02
C VAL A 73 17.97 5.09 18.06
N CYS A 74 17.52 4.70 16.88
CA CYS A 74 18.35 4.10 15.83
C CYS A 74 19.01 5.13 14.89
N GLU A 75 18.97 6.43 15.20
CA GLU A 75 19.48 7.51 14.34
C GLU A 75 18.82 7.55 12.94
N LEU A 76 17.57 7.09 12.85
CA LEU A 76 16.75 7.10 11.65
C LEU A 76 15.64 8.16 11.77
N SER A 77 15.25 8.75 10.64
CA SER A 77 14.09 9.64 10.57
C SER A 77 12.91 8.94 9.89
N HIS A 78 11.71 9.19 10.42
CA HIS A 78 10.45 8.77 9.80
C HIS A 78 10.29 9.34 8.38
N GLU A 79 10.91 10.48 8.10
CA GLU A 79 10.84 11.16 6.81
C GLU A 79 11.44 10.34 5.66
N TYR A 80 12.32 9.39 5.96
CA TYR A 80 12.92 8.49 4.96
C TYR A 80 12.10 7.20 4.76
N THR A 81 11.00 7.01 5.48
CA THR A 81 10.17 5.82 5.30
C THR A 81 9.35 5.94 4.02
N ILE A 82 9.19 4.82 3.30
CA ILE A 82 8.37 4.76 2.07
C ILE A 82 6.97 5.31 2.31
N ALA A 83 6.36 4.97 3.46
CA ALA A 83 5.04 5.46 3.82
C ALA A 83 4.97 6.99 3.96
N TYR A 84 6.05 7.64 4.42
CA TYR A 84 6.12 9.09 4.51
C TYR A 84 6.40 9.74 3.16
N THR A 85 7.38 9.22 2.41
CA THR A 85 7.81 9.81 1.13
C THR A 85 6.74 9.69 0.04
N THR A 86 6.01 8.58 -0.01
CA THR A 86 4.99 8.35 -1.04
C THR A 86 3.57 8.60 -0.56
N GLY A 87 3.37 8.67 0.76
CA GLY A 87 2.05 8.74 1.37
C GLY A 87 1.24 7.44 1.29
N MET A 88 1.80 6.34 0.78
CA MET A 88 1.09 5.07 0.58
C MET A 88 0.66 4.44 1.92
N PRO A 89 -0.65 4.33 2.20
CA PRO A 89 -1.13 3.69 3.42
C PRO A 89 -0.86 2.19 3.39
N HIS A 90 -0.25 1.67 4.45
CA HIS A 90 -0.05 0.24 4.65
C HIS A 90 -0.95 -0.28 5.78
N ARG A 91 -1.48 -1.49 5.60
CA ARG A 91 -2.36 -2.16 6.57
C ARG A 91 -1.98 -3.63 6.73
N ASN A 92 -2.45 -4.22 7.81
CA ASN A 92 -2.32 -5.65 8.02
C ASN A 92 -3.24 -6.40 7.04
N LEU A 93 -2.77 -7.52 6.50
CA LEU A 93 -3.59 -8.43 5.71
C LEU A 93 -4.44 -9.29 6.67
N GLY A 94 -5.68 -8.86 6.88
CA GLY A 94 -6.56 -9.47 7.87
C GLY A 94 -5.99 -9.32 9.30
N LYS A 95 -5.99 -10.42 10.05
CA LYS A 95 -5.43 -10.47 11.42
C LYS A 95 -3.94 -10.82 11.46
N SER A 96 -3.31 -11.04 10.31
CA SER A 96 -1.89 -11.41 10.25
C SER A 96 -0.97 -10.22 10.54
N GLY A 97 0.30 -10.49 10.83
CA GLY A 97 1.35 -9.46 10.93
C GLY A 97 1.81 -8.89 9.57
N LEU A 98 1.39 -9.50 8.45
CA LEU A 98 1.85 -9.12 7.11
C LEU A 98 1.31 -7.75 6.74
N ARG A 99 2.22 -6.81 6.45
CA ARG A 99 1.89 -5.42 6.07
C ARG A 99 1.87 -5.29 4.55
N VAL A 100 0.72 -4.93 3.99
CA VAL A 100 0.53 -4.69 2.55
C VAL A 100 0.12 -3.24 2.30
N SER A 101 0.53 -2.70 1.15
CA SER A 101 0.03 -1.44 0.64
C SER A 101 -1.49 -1.51 0.44
N CYS A 102 -2.19 -0.38 0.56
CA CYS A 102 -3.64 -0.36 0.43
C CYS A 102 -4.12 -0.70 -0.98
N LEU A 103 -3.27 -0.43 -1.99
CA LEU A 103 -3.39 -0.82 -3.38
C LEU A 103 -2.38 -1.94 -3.69
N GLY A 104 -2.73 -2.82 -4.62
CA GLY A 104 -1.83 -3.82 -5.19
C GLY A 104 -1.90 -3.80 -6.71
N LEU A 105 -0.87 -4.29 -7.38
CA LEU A 105 -0.83 -4.41 -8.83
C LEU A 105 -1.02 -5.88 -9.24
N GLY A 106 -2.13 -6.15 -9.93
CA GLY A 106 -2.41 -7.46 -10.52
C GLY A 106 -1.88 -7.57 -11.95
N THR A 107 -1.54 -8.79 -12.35
CA THR A 107 -0.97 -9.09 -13.67
C THR A 107 -1.96 -9.73 -14.65
N TRP A 108 -3.24 -9.89 -14.25
CA TRP A 108 -4.27 -10.52 -15.08
C TRP A 108 -4.51 -9.71 -16.37
N VAL A 109 -4.67 -10.43 -17.50
CA VAL A 109 -4.87 -9.92 -18.88
C VAL A 109 -3.67 -9.14 -19.46
N THR A 110 -2.98 -8.37 -18.63
CA THR A 110 -1.95 -7.43 -19.04
C THR A 110 -0.62 -8.13 -19.31
N PHE A 111 0.00 -8.72 -18.28
CA PHE A 111 1.37 -9.24 -18.38
C PHE A 111 1.39 -10.51 -19.23
N GLY A 112 2.23 -10.52 -20.27
CA GLY A 112 2.34 -11.65 -21.20
C GLY A 112 1.17 -11.78 -22.17
N GLY A 113 0.31 -10.75 -22.25
CA GLY A 113 -0.87 -10.69 -23.08
C GLY A 113 -1.04 -9.32 -23.72
N GLN A 114 -1.88 -8.46 -23.13
CA GLN A 114 -2.34 -7.22 -23.75
C GLN A 114 -1.25 -6.13 -23.87
N ILE A 115 -0.25 -6.12 -22.99
CA ILE A 115 0.81 -5.10 -22.98
C ILE A 115 2.18 -5.71 -23.22
N SER A 116 3.13 -4.89 -23.70
CA SER A 116 4.52 -5.32 -23.85
C SER A 116 5.24 -5.44 -22.50
N ASP A 117 6.33 -6.20 -22.48
CA ASP A 117 7.16 -6.41 -21.29
C ASP A 117 7.77 -5.09 -20.78
N GLU A 118 8.07 -4.14 -21.67
CA GLU A 118 8.58 -2.81 -21.33
C GLU A 118 7.52 -1.99 -20.60
N VAL A 119 6.26 -2.04 -21.06
CA VAL A 119 5.14 -1.37 -20.39
C VAL A 119 4.86 -2.03 -19.04
N ALA A 120 4.92 -3.36 -18.96
CA ALA A 120 4.79 -4.09 -17.70
C ALA A 120 5.87 -3.66 -16.69
N GLU A 121 7.13 -3.52 -17.14
CA GLU A 121 8.23 -3.01 -16.32
C GLU A 121 7.97 -1.57 -15.84
N GLN A 122 7.49 -0.69 -16.71
CA GLN A 122 7.18 0.70 -16.37
C GLN A 122 6.07 0.77 -15.32
N LEU A 123 4.97 0.04 -15.51
CA LEU A 123 3.85 -0.02 -14.57
C LEU A 123 4.30 -0.53 -13.20
N MET A 124 5.10 -1.60 -13.18
CA MET A 124 5.63 -2.16 -11.94
C MET A 124 6.59 -1.19 -11.23
N THR A 125 7.41 -0.46 -12.00
CA THR A 125 8.33 0.55 -11.46
C THR A 125 7.56 1.70 -10.82
N ILE A 126 6.57 2.25 -11.52
CA ILE A 126 5.72 3.34 -11.00
C ILE A 126 4.99 2.89 -9.74
N ALA A 127 4.43 1.67 -9.73
CA ALA A 127 3.76 1.12 -8.56
C ALA A 127 4.72 1.02 -7.37
N TYR A 128 5.90 0.42 -7.56
CA TYR A 128 6.89 0.23 -6.51
C TYR A 128 7.41 1.56 -5.96
N GLU A 129 7.75 2.52 -6.83
CA GLU A 129 8.20 3.86 -6.44
C GLU A 129 7.12 4.68 -5.75
N SER A 130 5.84 4.42 -6.06
CA SER A 130 4.70 4.99 -5.34
C SER A 130 4.43 4.29 -3.99
N GLY A 131 5.22 3.29 -3.62
CA GLY A 131 5.14 2.58 -2.34
C GLY A 131 4.21 1.35 -2.36
N VAL A 132 3.74 0.90 -3.52
CA VAL A 132 3.04 -0.39 -3.65
C VAL A 132 4.03 -1.51 -3.38
N ASN A 133 3.68 -2.40 -2.45
CA ASN A 133 4.48 -3.58 -2.15
C ASN A 133 3.81 -4.90 -2.54
N LEU A 134 2.52 -4.89 -2.87
CA LEU A 134 1.72 -6.07 -3.21
C LEU A 134 1.61 -6.25 -4.73
N PHE A 135 2.16 -7.35 -5.24
CA PHE A 135 2.09 -7.75 -6.65
C PHE A 135 1.50 -9.15 -6.77
N ASP A 136 0.49 -9.29 -7.63
CA ASP A 136 -0.34 -10.48 -7.72
C ASP A 136 -0.31 -11.12 -9.13
N THR A 137 -0.20 -12.45 -9.17
CA THR A 137 -0.14 -13.25 -10.40
C THR A 137 -0.81 -14.61 -10.26
N ALA A 138 -0.79 -15.44 -11.31
CA ALA A 138 -1.33 -16.80 -11.28
C ALA A 138 -0.68 -17.65 -12.35
N GLU A 139 -0.63 -18.97 -12.12
CA GLU A 139 -0.08 -19.93 -13.08
C GLU A 139 -0.83 -19.90 -14.43
N VAL A 140 -2.15 -19.64 -14.41
CA VAL A 140 -2.99 -19.62 -15.62
C VAL A 140 -2.83 -18.32 -16.42
N TYR A 141 -2.30 -17.25 -15.83
CA TYR A 141 -2.21 -15.95 -16.50
C TYR A 141 -1.21 -16.01 -17.65
N ALA A 142 -1.75 -15.88 -18.87
CA ALA A 142 -1.01 -16.08 -20.11
C ALA A 142 -0.22 -17.41 -20.13
N ALA A 143 -0.80 -18.48 -19.56
CA ALA A 143 -0.17 -19.80 -19.42
C ALA A 143 1.24 -19.72 -18.79
N GLY A 144 1.37 -19.02 -17.66
CA GLY A 144 2.60 -18.84 -16.90
C GLY A 144 3.50 -17.70 -17.38
N LYS A 145 3.25 -17.11 -18.56
CA LYS A 145 4.09 -15.99 -19.07
C LYS A 145 4.06 -14.78 -18.15
N ALA A 146 2.93 -14.50 -17.49
CA ALA A 146 2.82 -13.40 -16.55
C ALA A 146 3.81 -13.55 -15.38
N GLU A 147 4.00 -14.77 -14.86
CA GLU A 147 4.94 -15.05 -13.78
C GLU A 147 6.40 -14.90 -14.25
N VAL A 148 6.70 -15.32 -15.48
CA VAL A 148 8.03 -15.16 -16.09
C VAL A 148 8.38 -13.68 -16.23
N ILE A 149 7.47 -12.86 -16.76
CA ILE A 149 7.68 -11.42 -16.93
C ILE A 149 7.86 -10.74 -15.56
N LEU A 150 6.99 -11.04 -14.59
CA LEU A 150 7.11 -10.54 -13.23
C LEU A 150 8.49 -10.87 -12.63
N GLY A 151 8.92 -12.13 -12.74
CA GLY A 151 10.23 -12.60 -12.27
C GLY A 151 11.40 -11.90 -12.96
N ASN A 152 11.31 -11.68 -14.27
CA ASN A 152 12.33 -10.98 -15.06
C ASN A 152 12.47 -9.53 -14.60
N ILE A 153 11.36 -8.81 -14.41
CA ILE A 153 11.36 -7.43 -13.92
C ILE A 153 11.98 -7.36 -12.53
N LEU A 154 11.58 -8.24 -11.61
CA LEU A 154 12.13 -8.29 -10.25
C LEU A 154 13.64 -8.52 -10.24
N LYS A 155 14.12 -9.47 -11.06
CA LYS A 155 15.54 -9.76 -11.21
C LYS A 155 16.31 -8.57 -11.80
N LYS A 156 15.75 -7.93 -12.84
CA LYS A 156 16.35 -6.77 -13.51
C LYS A 156 16.44 -5.55 -12.60
N LYS A 157 15.38 -5.24 -11.83
CA LYS A 157 15.34 -4.08 -10.94
C LYS A 157 16.18 -4.25 -9.68
N GLY A 158 16.44 -5.50 -9.27
CA GLY A 158 17.27 -5.78 -8.09
C GLY A 158 16.66 -5.25 -6.79
N TRP A 159 15.33 -5.06 -6.74
CA TRP A 159 14.66 -4.65 -5.51
C TRP A 159 14.83 -5.71 -4.43
N ARG A 160 14.97 -5.26 -3.19
CA ARG A 160 15.15 -6.14 -2.04
C ARG A 160 13.93 -7.06 -1.93
N ARG A 161 14.11 -8.38 -1.98
CA ARG A 161 12.98 -9.32 -1.89
C ARG A 161 12.11 -9.12 -0.65
N SER A 162 12.71 -8.71 0.47
CA SER A 162 11.98 -8.46 1.72
C SER A 162 11.15 -7.17 1.73
N SER A 163 11.26 -6.29 0.73
CA SER A 163 10.36 -5.14 0.58
C SER A 163 9.10 -5.45 -0.23
N LEU A 164 8.97 -6.69 -0.74
CA LEU A 164 7.90 -7.10 -1.65
C LEU A 164 7.01 -8.19 -1.05
N VAL A 165 5.72 -8.08 -1.34
CA VAL A 165 4.71 -9.11 -1.12
C VAL A 165 4.25 -9.60 -2.49
N ILE A 166 4.66 -10.83 -2.83
CA ILE A 166 4.29 -11.46 -4.10
C ILE A 166 3.27 -12.55 -3.81
N THR A 167 2.12 -12.50 -4.48
CA THR A 167 1.07 -13.52 -4.39
C THR A 167 0.91 -14.21 -5.73
N THR A 168 0.76 -15.53 -5.71
CA THR A 168 0.33 -16.30 -6.88
C THR A 168 -0.90 -17.15 -6.53
N LYS A 169 -1.67 -17.54 -7.54
CA LYS A 169 -2.89 -18.32 -7.44
C LYS A 169 -2.73 -19.62 -8.22
N LEU A 170 -3.11 -20.71 -7.59
CA LEU A 170 -3.06 -22.06 -8.16
C LEU A 170 -4.48 -22.61 -8.28
N TYR A 171 -4.81 -23.16 -9.44
CA TYR A 171 -6.02 -23.93 -9.73
C TYR A 171 -5.94 -24.61 -11.12
N TRP A 172 -5.43 -23.92 -12.14
CA TRP A 172 -5.39 -24.38 -13.55
C TRP A 172 -3.97 -24.37 -14.13
N GLY A 173 -3.13 -25.34 -13.71
CA GLY A 173 -1.76 -25.53 -14.21
C GLY A 173 -1.55 -26.78 -15.08
N GLY A 174 -2.58 -27.59 -15.28
CA GLY A 174 -2.50 -28.82 -16.08
C GLY A 174 -2.38 -28.52 -17.57
N LYS A 175 -1.51 -29.28 -18.25
CA LYS A 175 -1.44 -29.35 -19.71
C LYS A 175 -2.36 -30.46 -20.23
#